data_AF-A0A0E2AU53-F1
#
_entry.id   AF-A0A0E2AU53-F1
#
_cell.length_a   1.000
_cell.length_b   1.000
_cell.length_c   1.000
_cell.angle_alpha   90.00
_cell.angle_beta   90.00
_cell.angle_gamma   90.00
#
_symmetry.space_group_name_H-M   'P 1'
#
loop_
_entity.id
_entity.type
_entity.pdbx_description
1 polymer ?
#
loop_
_entity_poly.entity_id
_entity_poly.type
_entity_poly.pdbx_seq_one_letter_code
_entity_poly.pdbx_strand_id
1 'polypeptide(L)'
;MITTKIEVPPHLCEYIRGKYCNLTSDPVRFPDNLNIYHVIFDLLQKRPSEAPVDRGNLEICLPERSIGKSPVTYNYLGLRSQVIISRKIELMMWAELHEYLDEQKHRYGIKYIDGVQFFMRRYGIDSLTEEAFLKHYQRWRAKVRRKEKRSYKKRE
;
A
#
# COMPACT_ATOMS: atom_id res chain seq x y z
N MET A 1 22.27 10.57 -2.72
CA MET A 1 21.06 9.74 -2.92
C MET A 1 19.94 10.66 -3.33
N ILE A 2 19.21 10.35 -4.40
CA ILE A 2 18.10 11.18 -4.86
C ILE A 2 16.81 10.67 -4.25
N THR A 3 16.01 11.59 -3.72
CA THR A 3 14.68 11.29 -3.16
C THR A 3 13.63 12.16 -3.82
N THR A 4 12.38 11.70 -3.74
CA THR A 4 11.20 12.48 -4.15
C THR A 4 10.10 12.29 -3.12
N LYS A 5 9.29 13.33 -2.90
CA LYS A 5 8.17 13.29 -1.97
C LYS A 5 6.85 13.21 -2.71
N ILE A 6 5.96 12.36 -2.23
CA ILE A 6 4.60 12.23 -2.74
C ILE A 6 3.61 12.28 -1.58
N GLU A 7 2.40 12.72 -1.87
CA GLU A 7 1.29 12.68 -0.92
C GLU A 7 0.49 11.39 -1.12
N VAL A 8 0.32 10.64 -0.03
CA VAL A 8 -0.52 9.43 0.02
C VAL A 8 -1.47 9.51 1.22
N PRO A 9 -2.59 8.77 1.22
CA PRO A 9 -3.41 8.62 2.43
C PRO A 9 -2.56 8.23 3.66
N PRO A 10 -2.80 8.83 4.85
CA PRO A 10 -1.93 8.64 6.02
C PRO A 10 -1.65 7.18 6.39
N HIS A 11 -2.68 6.33 6.38
CA HIS A 11 -2.55 4.91 6.73
C HIS A 11 -1.67 4.12 5.76
N LEU A 12 -1.57 4.56 4.50
CA LEU A 12 -0.66 3.97 3.53
C LEU A 12 0.78 4.40 3.81
N CYS A 13 0.99 5.65 4.23
CA CYS A 13 2.31 6.12 4.65
C CYS A 13 2.79 5.35 5.90
N GLU A 14 1.92 5.22 6.90
CA GLU A 14 2.16 4.42 8.12
C GLU A 14 2.51 2.97 7.76
N TYR A 15 1.69 2.31 6.94
CA TYR A 15 1.95 0.96 6.45
C TYR A 15 3.32 0.81 5.79
N ILE A 16 3.68 1.73 4.87
CA ILE A 16 4.96 1.69 4.17
C ILE A 16 6.14 1.90 5.14
N ARG A 17 6.02 2.85 6.09
CA ARG A 17 7.06 3.09 7.10
C ARG A 17 7.21 1.90 8.05
N GLY A 18 6.11 1.30 8.49
CA GLY A 18 6.14 0.10 9.32
C GLY A 18 6.75 -1.09 8.59
N LYS A 19 6.51 -1.21 7.28
CA LYS A 19 7.00 -2.34 6.48
C LYS A 19 8.45 -2.22 6.04
N TYR A 20 8.92 -1.02 5.71
CA TYR A 20 10.22 -0.83 5.06
C TYR A 20 11.17 0.13 5.78
N CYS A 21 10.70 0.90 6.76
CA CYS A 21 11.49 1.93 7.44
C CYS A 21 11.59 1.71 8.96
N ASN A 22 11.25 0.53 9.49
CA ASN A 22 11.24 0.26 10.93
C ASN A 22 10.47 1.33 11.74
N LEU A 23 9.33 1.80 11.20
CA LEU A 23 8.47 2.84 11.79
C LEU A 23 9.13 4.24 11.91
N THR A 24 10.27 4.46 11.25
CA THR A 24 10.91 5.78 11.18
C THR A 24 10.33 6.62 10.05
N SER A 25 10.68 7.91 10.03
CA SER A 25 10.36 8.83 8.92
C SER A 25 11.43 8.85 7.82
N ASP A 26 12.32 7.85 7.80
CA ASP A 26 13.39 7.77 6.82
C ASP A 26 12.82 7.55 5.40
N PRO A 27 13.51 8.05 4.35
CA PRO A 27 13.14 7.82 2.97
C PRO A 27 13.00 6.32 2.65
N VAL A 28 11.84 5.90 2.14
CA VAL A 28 11.60 4.49 1.85
C VAL A 28 12.42 4.02 0.66
N ARG A 29 13.11 2.89 0.83
CA ARG A 29 13.80 2.19 -0.25
C ARG A 29 13.01 0.94 -0.62
N PHE A 30 12.23 1.03 -1.69
CA PHE A 30 11.55 -0.15 -2.22
C PHE A 30 12.59 -1.14 -2.79
N PRO A 31 12.53 -2.42 -2.40
CA PRO A 31 13.31 -3.48 -3.05
C PRO A 31 13.00 -3.57 -4.55
N ASP A 32 14.03 -3.84 -5.35
CA ASP A 32 13.96 -3.91 -6.81
C ASP A 32 13.17 -5.10 -7.34
N ASN A 33 13.04 -6.17 -6.54
CA ASN A 33 12.22 -7.33 -6.83
C ASN A 33 10.70 -7.07 -6.68
N LEU A 34 10.29 -5.92 -6.12
CA LEU A 34 8.88 -5.59 -5.97
C LEU A 34 8.35 -4.83 -7.18
N ASN A 35 7.15 -5.19 -7.64
CA ASN A 35 6.52 -4.51 -8.76
C ASN A 35 6.31 -2.99 -8.55
N ILE A 36 6.11 -2.53 -7.30
CA ILE A 36 5.98 -1.10 -6.99
C ILE A 36 7.24 -0.31 -7.35
N TYR A 37 8.43 -0.90 -7.21
CA TYR A 37 9.69 -0.27 -7.61
C TYR A 37 9.66 0.07 -9.10
N HIS A 38 9.31 -0.90 -9.95
CA HIS A 38 9.22 -0.68 -11.40
C HIS A 38 8.13 0.34 -11.77
N VAL A 39 6.95 0.26 -11.14
CA VAL A 39 5.86 1.22 -11.36
C VAL A 39 6.31 2.66 -11.08
N ILE A 40 7.06 2.89 -9.99
CA ILE A 40 7.60 4.22 -9.67
C ILE A 40 8.50 4.69 -10.81
N PHE A 41 9.46 3.87 -11.26
CA PHE A 41 10.38 4.25 -12.34
C PHE A 41 9.70 4.49 -13.68
N ASP A 42 8.67 3.71 -14.02
CA ASP A 42 7.89 3.90 -15.24
C ASP A 42 7.14 5.24 -15.21
N LEU A 43 6.69 5.67 -14.03
CA LEU A 43 5.99 6.93 -13.81
C LEU A 43 6.89 8.16 -13.65
N LEU A 44 8.21 7.98 -13.46
CA LEU A 44 9.15 9.09 -13.33
C LEU A 44 9.19 9.94 -14.61
N GLN A 45 9.16 11.24 -14.44
CA GLN A 45 9.27 12.22 -15.52
C GLN A 45 10.50 13.11 -15.30
N LYS A 46 10.99 13.70 -16.38
CA LYS A 46 11.99 14.77 -16.27
C LYS A 46 11.35 15.92 -15.50
N ARG A 47 12.03 16.44 -14.46
CA ARG A 47 11.50 17.53 -13.66
C ARG A 47 11.28 18.79 -14.54
N PRO A 48 10.05 19.32 -14.63
CA PRO A 48 9.81 20.60 -15.28
C PRO A 48 10.54 21.72 -14.53
N SER A 49 11.09 22.71 -15.26
CA SER A 49 11.84 23.82 -14.65
C SER A 49 11.00 24.66 -13.67
N GLU A 50 9.69 24.73 -13.90
CA GLU A 50 8.73 25.48 -13.09
C GLU A 50 8.12 24.65 -11.95
N ALA A 51 8.44 23.35 -11.86
CA ALA A 51 7.86 22.48 -10.86
C ALA A 51 8.30 22.91 -9.45
N PRO A 52 7.37 23.04 -8.48
CA PRO A 52 7.73 23.35 -7.12
C PRO A 52 8.53 22.20 -6.49
N VAL A 53 9.19 22.49 -5.36
CA VAL A 53 9.80 21.45 -4.53
C VAL A 53 8.76 20.40 -4.16
N ASP A 54 9.09 19.12 -4.34
CA ASP A 54 8.20 18.00 -4.02
C ASP A 54 7.74 18.08 -2.57
N ARG A 55 6.43 17.91 -2.36
CA ARG A 55 5.80 17.90 -1.03
C ARG A 55 5.08 16.58 -0.83
N GLY A 56 4.95 16.21 0.44
CA GLY A 56 4.07 15.13 0.86
C GLY A 56 4.59 14.36 2.05
N ASN A 57 3.76 13.45 2.55
CA ASN A 57 4.03 12.65 3.73
C ASN A 57 4.92 11.41 3.49
N LEU A 58 5.13 10.99 2.25
CA LEU A 58 5.97 9.82 1.91
C LEU A 58 7.17 10.24 1.05
N GLU A 59 8.38 10.05 1.59
CA GLU A 59 9.63 10.27 0.87
C GLU A 59 10.19 8.96 0.33
N ILE A 60 10.50 8.90 -0.96
CA ILE A 60 10.91 7.68 -1.68
C ILE A 60 12.36 7.85 -2.17
N CYS A 61 13.20 6.85 -1.89
CA CYS A 61 14.54 6.72 -2.45
C CYS A 61 14.48 6.31 -3.92
N LEU A 62 15.20 7.04 -4.77
CA LEU A 62 15.42 6.71 -6.18
C LEU A 62 16.89 6.30 -6.37
N PRO A 63 17.22 5.00 -6.27
CA PRO A 63 18.59 4.54 -6.48
C PRO A 63 19.00 4.65 -7.95
N GLU A 64 20.29 4.86 -8.20
CA GLU A 64 20.82 4.85 -9.57
C GLU A 64 20.60 3.48 -10.20
N ARG A 65 20.25 3.46 -11.49
CA ARG A 65 19.99 2.24 -12.25
C ARG A 65 21.04 2.07 -13.33
N SER A 66 21.54 0.87 -13.51
CA SER A 66 22.48 0.54 -14.60
C SER A 66 21.86 0.76 -15.99
N ILE A 67 20.54 0.59 -16.11
CA ILE A 67 19.78 0.73 -17.36
C ILE A 67 18.46 1.45 -17.06
N GLY A 68 18.11 2.44 -17.89
CA GLY A 68 16.82 3.14 -17.86
C GLY A 68 16.93 4.61 -17.47
N LYS A 69 15.87 5.14 -16.85
CA LYS A 69 15.80 6.54 -16.42
C LYS A 69 16.75 6.78 -15.24
N SER A 70 17.74 7.65 -15.42
CA SER A 70 18.60 8.10 -14.31
C SER A 70 17.81 9.01 -13.38
N PRO A 71 17.80 8.75 -12.05
CA PRO A 71 17.17 9.63 -11.06
C PRO A 71 17.71 11.06 -11.06
N VAL A 72 18.92 11.31 -11.56
CA VAL A 72 19.48 12.67 -11.68
C VAL A 72 18.62 13.52 -12.61
N THR A 73 18.12 12.92 -13.71
CA THR A 73 17.31 13.62 -14.71
C THR A 73 15.81 13.41 -14.49
N TYR A 74 15.41 12.21 -14.08
CA TYR A 74 14.02 11.78 -13.94
C TYR A 74 13.71 11.53 -12.47
N ASN A 75 13.30 12.56 -11.73
CA ASN A 75 12.97 12.50 -10.30
C ASN A 75 11.64 13.16 -9.95
N TYR A 76 10.79 13.40 -10.93
CA TYR A 76 9.50 14.05 -10.72
C TYR A 76 8.33 13.07 -10.85
N LEU A 77 7.43 13.10 -9.87
CA LEU A 77 6.16 12.36 -9.86
C LEU A 77 5.00 13.35 -9.74
N GLY A 78 4.39 13.66 -10.88
CA GLY A 78 3.21 14.52 -10.94
C GLY A 78 1.98 13.89 -10.27
N LEU A 79 0.92 14.69 -10.06
CA LEU A 79 -0.27 14.28 -9.29
C LEU A 79 -0.88 12.96 -9.75
N ARG A 80 -0.97 12.72 -11.07
CA ARG A 80 -1.48 11.47 -11.63
C ARG A 80 -0.61 10.27 -11.22
N SER A 81 0.71 10.42 -11.23
CA SER A 81 1.65 9.39 -10.80
C SER A 81 1.46 9.06 -9.32
N GLN A 82 1.28 10.08 -8.47
CA GLN A 82 1.03 9.89 -7.03
C GLN A 82 -0.27 9.12 -6.76
N VAL A 83 -1.34 9.39 -7.51
CA VAL A 83 -2.60 8.62 -7.42
C VAL A 83 -2.40 7.15 -7.81
N ILE A 84 -1.64 6.88 -8.87
CA ILE A 84 -1.36 5.50 -9.31
C ILE A 84 -0.53 4.76 -8.26
N ILE A 85 0.50 5.41 -7.71
CA ILE A 85 1.35 4.84 -6.66
C ILE A 85 0.53 4.57 -5.39
N SER A 86 -0.32 5.52 -4.97
CA SER A 86 -1.20 5.35 -3.82
C SER A 86 -2.10 4.13 -3.96
N ARG A 87 -2.75 3.96 -5.11
CA ARG A 87 -3.58 2.77 -5.40
C ARG A 87 -2.78 1.48 -5.39
N LYS A 88 -1.52 1.51 -5.83
CA LYS A 88 -0.64 0.34 -5.81
C LYS A 88 -0.27 -0.04 -4.37
N ILE A 89 0.08 0.94 -3.54
CA ILE A 89 0.37 0.74 -2.10
C ILE A 89 -0.88 0.21 -1.39
N GLU A 90 -2.04 0.79 -1.65
CA GLU A 90 -3.32 0.36 -1.09
C GLU A 90 -3.60 -1.12 -1.42
N LEU A 91 -3.42 -1.52 -2.68
CA LEU A 91 -3.58 -2.91 -3.10
C LEU A 91 -2.61 -3.85 -2.38
N MET A 92 -1.35 -3.42 -2.19
CA MET A 92 -0.36 -4.21 -1.44
C MET A 92 -0.78 -4.40 0.02
N MET A 93 -1.19 -3.33 0.70
CA MET A 93 -1.64 -3.37 2.09
C MET A 93 -2.85 -4.29 2.26
N TRP A 94 -3.86 -4.15 1.39
CA TRP A 94 -5.08 -4.96 1.49
C TRP A 94 -4.82 -6.42 1.15
N ALA A 95 -4.00 -6.73 0.15
CA ALA A 95 -3.65 -8.11 -0.17
C ALA A 95 -2.98 -8.80 1.03
N GLU A 96 -2.03 -8.13 1.66
CA GLU A 96 -1.32 -8.65 2.83
C GLU A 96 -2.24 -8.79 4.04
N LEU A 97 -3.13 -7.82 4.29
CA LEU A 97 -4.14 -7.93 5.34
C LEU A 97 -5.02 -9.16 5.14
N HIS A 98 -5.50 -9.39 3.91
CA HIS A 98 -6.40 -10.50 3.62
C HIS A 98 -5.74 -11.84 3.90
N GLU A 99 -4.51 -12.03 3.42
CA GLU A 99 -3.70 -13.22 3.67
C GLU A 99 -3.43 -13.41 5.16
N TYR A 100 -3.00 -12.34 5.84
CA TYR A 100 -2.72 -12.36 7.27
C TYR A 100 -3.96 -12.75 8.09
N LEU A 101 -5.11 -12.12 7.85
CA LEU A 101 -6.34 -12.41 8.60
C LEU A 101 -6.86 -13.84 8.35
N ASP A 102 -6.72 -14.33 7.12
CA ASP A 102 -7.06 -15.71 6.79
C ASP A 102 -6.16 -16.70 7.54
N GLU A 103 -4.85 -16.47 7.56
CA GLU A 103 -3.91 -17.29 8.31
C GLU A 103 -4.22 -17.25 9.81
N GLN A 104 -4.35 -16.04 10.39
CA GLN A 104 -4.65 -15.86 11.82
C GLN A 104 -5.93 -16.60 12.22
N LYS A 105 -6.98 -16.52 11.39
CA LYS A 105 -8.24 -17.18 11.69
C LYS A 105 -8.18 -18.69 11.52
N HIS A 106 -7.65 -19.17 10.40
CA HIS A 106 -7.76 -20.57 10.01
C HIS A 106 -6.67 -21.46 10.61
N ARG A 107 -5.47 -20.92 10.83
CA ARG A 107 -4.35 -21.65 11.40
C ARG A 107 -4.30 -21.56 12.92
N TYR A 108 -4.55 -20.37 13.47
CA TYR A 108 -4.38 -20.08 14.90
C TYR A 108 -5.70 -19.84 15.66
N GLY A 109 -6.84 -19.84 14.96
CA GLY A 109 -8.17 -19.67 15.58
C GLY A 109 -8.49 -18.25 16.06
N ILE A 110 -7.60 -17.28 15.84
CA ILE A 110 -7.68 -15.90 16.33
C ILE A 110 -8.92 -15.19 15.74
N LYS A 111 -9.57 -14.32 16.53
CA LYS A 111 -10.72 -13.55 16.04
C LYS A 111 -10.25 -12.48 15.06
N TYR A 112 -11.08 -12.15 14.07
CA TYR A 112 -10.71 -11.15 13.06
C TYR A 112 -10.38 -9.78 13.66
N ILE A 113 -11.09 -9.35 14.71
CA ILE A 113 -10.83 -8.07 15.38
C ILE A 113 -9.42 -8.06 15.99
N ASP A 114 -9.05 -9.11 16.72
CA ASP A 114 -7.72 -9.25 17.33
C ASP A 114 -6.63 -9.32 16.23
N GLY A 115 -6.91 -10.04 15.14
CA GLY A 115 -6.03 -10.07 13.97
C GLY A 115 -5.82 -8.68 13.36
N VAL A 116 -6.88 -7.89 13.18
CA VAL A 116 -6.77 -6.51 12.68
C VAL A 116 -5.92 -5.66 13.63
N GLN A 117 -6.13 -5.77 14.95
CA GLN A 117 -5.32 -5.07 15.94
C GLN A 117 -3.83 -5.44 15.84
N PHE A 118 -3.51 -6.72 15.72
CA PHE A 118 -2.13 -7.16 15.55
C PHE A 118 -1.51 -6.65 14.24
N PHE A 119 -2.26 -6.64 13.15
CA PHE A 119 -1.81 -6.10 11.87
C PHE A 119 -1.51 -4.59 11.97
N MET A 120 -2.43 -3.83 12.56
CA MET A 120 -2.26 -2.38 12.76
C MET A 120 -1.04 -2.09 13.64
N ARG A 121 -0.88 -2.80 14.77
CA ARG A 121 0.29 -2.64 15.65
C ARG A 121 1.59 -3.02 14.97
N ARG A 122 1.59 -4.10 14.16
CA ARG A 122 2.77 -4.55 13.42
C ARG A 122 3.32 -3.48 12.48
N TYR A 123 2.42 -2.72 11.84
CA TYR A 123 2.78 -1.68 10.88
C TYR A 123 2.66 -0.26 11.41
N GLY A 124 2.30 -0.07 12.68
CA GLY A 124 2.10 1.25 13.30
C GLY A 124 1.03 2.09 12.62
N ILE A 125 -0.10 1.48 12.26
CA ILE A 125 -1.22 2.15 11.59
C ILE A 125 -2.19 2.69 12.64
N ASP A 126 -2.29 4.02 12.73
CA ASP A 126 -3.13 4.71 13.71
C ASP A 126 -4.20 5.58 13.02
N SER A 127 -3.97 5.98 11.77
CA SER A 127 -4.84 6.89 11.03
C SER A 127 -6.08 6.24 10.40
N LEU A 128 -6.25 4.93 10.53
CA LEU A 128 -7.43 4.19 10.04
C LEU A 128 -7.95 3.23 11.12
N THR A 129 -9.26 3.22 11.33
CA THR A 129 -9.87 2.46 12.43
C THR A 129 -9.93 0.96 12.16
N GLU A 130 -9.86 0.16 13.23
CA GLU A 130 -10.03 -1.31 13.17
C GLU A 130 -11.34 -1.71 12.46
N GLU A 131 -12.41 -0.95 12.71
CA GLU A 131 -13.71 -1.19 12.07
C GLU A 131 -13.65 -1.00 10.55
N ALA A 132 -12.86 -0.04 10.05
CA ALA A 132 -12.68 0.17 8.62
C ALA A 132 -11.94 -1.02 7.98
N PHE A 133 -10.89 -1.53 8.61
CA PHE A 133 -10.19 -2.75 8.21
C PHE A 133 -11.15 -3.96 8.15
N LEU A 134 -11.95 -4.17 9.20
CA LEU A 134 -12.91 -5.26 9.24
C LEU A 134 -13.98 -5.14 8.16
N LYS A 135 -14.55 -3.95 7.97
CA LYS A 135 -15.53 -3.69 6.91
C LYS A 135 -14.93 -3.97 5.52
N HIS A 136 -13.69 -3.54 5.28
CA HIS A 136 -12.99 -3.82 4.03
C HIS A 136 -12.85 -5.33 3.80
N TYR A 137 -12.30 -6.04 4.80
CA TYR A 137 -12.11 -7.50 4.73
C TYR A 137 -13.43 -8.25 4.51
N GLN A 138 -14.51 -7.88 5.20
CA GLN A 138 -15.83 -8.48 5.03
C GLN A 138 -16.38 -8.28 3.61
N ARG A 139 -16.25 -7.07 3.06
CA ARG A 139 -16.67 -6.76 1.68
C ARG A 139 -15.86 -7.57 0.66
N TRP A 140 -14.55 -7.64 0.84
CA TRP A 140 -13.67 -8.44 -0.02
C TRP A 140 -14.06 -9.93 0.05
N ARG A 141 -14.19 -10.48 1.25
CA ARG A 141 -14.55 -11.88 1.48
C ARG A 141 -15.90 -12.23 0.85
N ALA A 142 -16.90 -11.35 0.97
CA ALA A 142 -18.22 -11.54 0.36
C ALA A 142 -18.16 -11.57 -1.18
N LYS A 143 -17.26 -10.80 -1.80
CA LYS A 143 -17.04 -10.79 -3.25
C LYS A 143 -16.31 -12.05 -3.73
N VAL A 144 -15.23 -12.43 -3.05
CA VAL A 144 -14.36 -13.54 -3.45
C VAL A 144 -14.99 -14.91 -3.16
N ARG A 145 -15.68 -15.04 -2.02
CA ARG A 145 -16.25 -16.31 -1.54
C ARG A 145 -17.76 -16.39 -1.71
N ARG A 146 -18.32 -15.79 -2.77
CA ARG A 146 -19.75 -15.85 -3.06
C ARG A 146 -20.21 -17.30 -3.02
N LYS A 147 -21.00 -17.66 -2.00
CA LYS A 147 -21.75 -18.91 -2.00
C LYS A 147 -22.84 -18.78 -3.07
N GLU A 148 -23.02 -19.80 -3.90
CA GLU A 148 -24.21 -19.90 -4.73
C GLU A 148 -25.44 -19.67 -3.84
N LYS A 149 -26.30 -18.73 -4.23
CA LYS A 149 -27.57 -18.52 -3.53
C LYS A 149 -28.35 -19.83 -3.65
N ARG A 150 -28.54 -20.55 -2.54
CA ARG A 150 -29.46 -21.70 -2.50
C ARG A 150 -30.81 -21.20 -3.02
N SER A 151 -31.27 -21.72 -4.15
CA SER A 151 -32.61 -21.39 -4.65
C SER A 151 -33.60 -21.99 -3.66
N TYR A 152 -34.35 -21.15 -2.95
CA TYR A 152 -35.47 -21.62 -2.16
C TYR A 152 -36.59 -21.99 -3.14
N LYS A 153 -36.73 -23.28 -3.48
CA LYS A 153 -37.94 -23.77 -4.15
C LYS A 153 -39.06 -23.69 -3.11
N LYS A 154 -39.96 -22.73 -3.29
CA LYS A 154 -41.22 -22.69 -2.54
C LYS A 154 -41.93 -24.01 -2.84
N ARG A 155 -42.20 -24.83 -1.81
CA ARG A 155 -43.07 -25.99 -1.99
C ARG A 155 -44.47 -25.46 -2.28
N GLU A 156 -45.01 -25.84 -3.43
CA GLU A 156 -46.41 -25.61 -3.83
C GLU A 156 -47.38 -26.34 -2.91
#